data_AF-A0A349YMB7-F1
#
_entry.id   AF-A0A349YMB7-F1
#
_cell.length_a   1.000
_cell.length_b   1.000
_cell.length_c   1.000
_cell.angle_alpha   90.00
_cell.angle_beta   90.00
_cell.angle_gamma   90.00
#
_symmetry.space_group_name_H-M   'P 1'
#
loop_
_entity.id
_entity.type
_entity.pdbx_description
1 polymer ?
#
loop_
_entity_poly.entity_id
_entity_poly.type
_entity_poly.pdbx_seq_one_letter_code
_entity_poly.pdbx_strand_id
1 'polypeptide(L)'
;MPNKEIHSRIKHKRDTHENWTAANPVILSNELIFVDVDSETKIKIGDGVTAYKELPFILEVEQGVEIVEANSEDGVAYIATSKTIKELKNGTMLVAIIKTAATTQTPTLNLNNLGDVNLMAINVNTGSGVKFRKTSDLSENKAIKLFYNGSEWIAINVLGSALAISNGGTGATTAALARFMLGLGNTNGPVPIANGGTGTTTAARALTNLGAAAAKHTHKSSDIEDLETATQSYVNTAIDNLDTITVEKGGTGATTAQEALSNLGAAAETHNHSATDIKTGTLPISRGGTGATTAALARFMLGLGNTTGAVPIANGGTNATTAARALNNLGGLSISGGRMTGELVLAADPTQDLGAATKQYVDNTIGDINTILDAINGEVI
;
A
#
# COMPACT_ATOMS: atom_id res chain seq x y z
N MET A 1 61.58 -38.76 -65.88
CA MET A 1 61.41 -38.15 -67.22
C MET A 1 60.70 -36.81 -66.99
N PRO A 2 61.19 -35.67 -67.50
CA PRO A 2 60.54 -34.39 -67.25
C PRO A 2 59.12 -34.38 -67.83
N ASN A 3 58.16 -33.82 -67.08
CA ASN A 3 56.78 -33.64 -67.54
C ASN A 3 56.77 -32.84 -68.83
N LYS A 4 56.30 -33.44 -69.92
CA LYS A 4 56.14 -32.76 -71.20
C LYS A 4 54.81 -32.04 -71.19
N GLU A 5 54.83 -30.71 -71.03
CA GLU A 5 53.63 -29.89 -71.25
C GLU A 5 53.31 -29.91 -72.75
N ILE A 6 52.10 -30.34 -73.11
CA ILE A 6 51.60 -30.31 -74.48
C ILE A 6 50.61 -29.14 -74.60
N HIS A 7 51.04 -28.07 -75.27
CA HIS A 7 50.16 -26.95 -75.61
C HIS A 7 49.39 -27.25 -76.91
N SER A 8 48.38 -28.12 -76.82
CA SER A 8 47.51 -28.42 -77.96
C SER A 8 46.63 -27.22 -78.30
N ARG A 9 46.64 -26.80 -79.57
CA ARG A 9 45.66 -25.88 -80.15
C ARG A 9 44.72 -26.67 -81.06
N ILE A 10 43.44 -26.75 -80.69
CA ILE A 10 42.43 -27.54 -81.41
C ILE A 10 41.52 -26.59 -82.20
N LYS A 11 41.35 -26.85 -83.50
CA LYS A 11 40.34 -26.19 -84.33
C LYS A 11 39.09 -27.06 -84.35
N HIS A 12 37.94 -26.47 -84.03
CA HIS A 12 36.62 -27.12 -84.11
C HIS A 12 35.95 -26.76 -85.44
N LYS A 13 34.94 -27.54 -85.85
CA LYS A 13 34.16 -27.21 -87.05
C LYS A 13 33.50 -25.85 -86.86
N ARG A 14 33.58 -25.01 -87.89
CA ARG A 14 33.07 -23.65 -87.91
C ARG A 14 32.50 -23.35 -89.29
N ASP A 15 31.35 -22.69 -89.32
CA ASP A 15 30.73 -22.17 -90.54
C ASP A 15 29.69 -21.09 -90.17
N THR A 16 29.09 -20.43 -91.18
CA THR A 16 28.01 -19.46 -90.96
C THR A 16 26.70 -20.15 -90.59
N HIS A 17 25.81 -19.41 -89.93
CA HIS A 17 24.49 -19.90 -89.55
C HIS A 17 23.71 -20.45 -90.75
N GLU A 18 23.78 -19.79 -91.90
CA GLU A 18 23.07 -20.17 -93.13
C GLU A 18 23.57 -21.51 -93.65
N ASN A 19 24.89 -21.71 -93.69
CA ASN A 19 25.51 -22.95 -94.17
C ASN A 19 25.18 -24.13 -93.26
N TRP A 20 25.29 -23.94 -91.94
CA TRP A 20 24.88 -24.98 -90.98
C TRP A 20 23.38 -25.29 -91.06
N THR A 21 22.53 -24.27 -91.24
CA THR A 21 21.08 -24.43 -91.38
C THR A 21 20.72 -25.18 -92.67
N ALA A 22 21.41 -24.91 -93.77
CA ALA A 22 21.19 -25.59 -95.04
C ALA A 22 21.60 -27.06 -95.00
N ALA A 23 22.77 -27.37 -94.41
CA ALA A 23 23.24 -28.75 -94.26
C ALA A 23 22.46 -29.54 -93.20
N ASN A 24 22.02 -28.85 -92.14
CA ASN A 24 21.31 -29.38 -90.97
C ASN A 24 21.85 -30.74 -90.43
N PRO A 25 23.16 -30.88 -90.20
CA PRO A 25 23.72 -32.17 -89.78
C PRO A 25 23.35 -32.52 -88.34
N VAL A 26 23.35 -33.82 -88.01
CA VAL A 26 23.40 -34.30 -86.62
C VAL A 26 24.84 -34.16 -86.13
N ILE A 27 25.04 -33.35 -85.09
CA ILE A 27 26.35 -33.11 -84.49
C ILE A 27 26.62 -34.20 -83.46
N LEU A 28 27.82 -34.76 -83.46
CA LEU A 28 28.14 -35.89 -82.57
C LEU A 28 28.02 -35.51 -81.10
N SER A 29 27.78 -36.51 -80.26
CA SER A 29 27.65 -36.29 -78.82
C SER A 29 28.93 -35.66 -78.25
N ASN A 30 28.76 -34.55 -77.54
CA ASN A 30 29.83 -33.69 -77.00
C ASN A 30 30.75 -33.02 -78.04
N GLU A 31 30.40 -33.05 -79.32
CA GLU A 31 31.14 -32.30 -80.34
C GLU A 31 30.75 -30.82 -80.27
N LEU A 32 31.74 -29.96 -80.03
CA LEU A 32 31.58 -28.50 -80.05
C LEU A 32 31.71 -27.97 -81.48
N ILE A 33 30.76 -27.16 -81.90
CA ILE A 33 30.82 -26.40 -83.17
C ILE A 33 30.73 -24.91 -82.92
N PHE A 34 31.41 -24.15 -83.78
CA PHE A 34 31.30 -22.70 -83.83
C PHE A 34 30.37 -22.30 -84.97
N VAL A 35 29.50 -21.34 -84.70
CA VAL A 35 28.50 -20.85 -85.64
C VAL A 35 28.66 -19.34 -85.73
N ASP A 36 29.01 -18.84 -86.90
CA ASP A 36 29.10 -17.40 -87.13
C ASP A 36 27.70 -16.88 -87.52
N VAL A 37 27.13 -16.03 -86.67
CA VAL A 37 25.80 -15.41 -86.81
C VAL A 37 25.99 -13.90 -86.75
N ASP A 38 25.68 -13.16 -87.82
CA ASP A 38 25.66 -11.69 -87.84
C ASP A 38 26.88 -10.99 -87.19
N SER A 39 28.09 -11.48 -87.46
CA SER A 39 29.38 -11.00 -86.91
C SER A 39 29.73 -11.46 -85.49
N GLU A 40 28.93 -12.32 -84.87
CA GLU A 40 29.26 -13.00 -83.60
C GLU A 40 29.52 -14.48 -83.82
N THR A 41 30.43 -15.06 -83.04
CA THR A 41 30.60 -16.52 -82.98
C THR A 41 29.81 -17.07 -81.80
N LYS A 42 28.76 -17.85 -82.07
CA LYS A 42 28.02 -18.65 -81.09
C LYS A 42 28.53 -20.10 -81.05
N ILE A 43 28.13 -20.83 -80.01
CA ILE A 43 28.55 -22.23 -79.78
C ILE A 43 27.32 -23.11 -79.60
N LYS A 44 27.30 -24.23 -80.33
CA LYS A 44 26.41 -25.38 -80.04
C LYS A 44 27.28 -26.59 -79.70
N ILE A 45 26.77 -27.46 -78.82
CA ILE A 45 27.36 -28.78 -78.55
C ILE A 45 26.35 -29.82 -79.01
N GLY A 46 26.79 -30.80 -79.80
CA GLY A 46 25.95 -31.91 -80.23
C GLY A 46 25.63 -32.88 -79.10
N ASP A 47 24.45 -33.46 -79.15
CA ASP A 47 24.03 -34.57 -78.28
C ASP A 47 24.14 -35.94 -78.98
N GLY A 48 24.50 -35.96 -80.28
CA GLY A 48 24.63 -37.15 -81.11
C GLY A 48 23.33 -37.60 -81.78
N VAL A 49 22.23 -36.86 -81.59
CA VAL A 49 20.90 -37.26 -82.08
C VAL A 49 20.17 -36.09 -82.75
N THR A 50 20.21 -34.91 -82.16
CA THR A 50 19.49 -33.73 -82.60
C THR A 50 20.21 -33.06 -83.77
N ALA A 51 19.46 -32.70 -84.82
CA ALA A 51 19.99 -31.97 -85.96
C ALA A 51 20.28 -30.51 -85.60
N TYR A 52 21.25 -29.89 -86.28
CA TYR A 52 21.73 -28.54 -86.01
C TYR A 52 20.63 -27.48 -85.76
N LYS A 53 19.55 -27.48 -86.55
CA LYS A 53 18.46 -26.49 -86.42
C LYS A 53 17.81 -26.50 -85.04
N GLU A 54 17.66 -27.67 -84.46
CA GLU A 54 16.95 -27.90 -83.20
C GLU A 54 17.89 -27.91 -81.97
N LEU A 55 19.21 -27.94 -82.18
CA LEU A 55 20.18 -27.86 -81.08
C LEU A 55 20.22 -26.43 -80.49
N PRO A 56 20.16 -26.23 -79.16
CA PRO A 56 20.21 -24.90 -78.56
C PRO A 56 21.63 -24.32 -78.57
N PHE A 57 21.73 -22.98 -78.50
CA PHE A 57 22.99 -22.32 -78.18
C PHE A 57 23.25 -22.37 -76.67
N ILE A 58 24.50 -22.55 -76.26
CA ILE A 58 24.86 -22.84 -74.84
C ILE A 58 24.69 -21.63 -73.90
N LEU A 59 24.53 -20.41 -74.42
CA LEU A 59 24.52 -19.17 -73.64
C LEU A 59 23.33 -18.25 -73.93
N GLU A 60 22.26 -18.77 -74.51
CA GLU A 60 21.02 -18.00 -74.73
C GLU A 60 20.12 -18.21 -73.49
N VAL A 61 20.24 -17.32 -72.49
CA VAL A 61 19.35 -17.35 -71.31
C VAL A 61 18.02 -16.70 -71.69
N GLU A 62 17.06 -17.51 -72.13
CA GLU A 62 15.72 -17.07 -72.52
C GLU A 62 14.74 -16.93 -71.32
N GLN A 63 15.21 -16.47 -70.15
CA GLN A 63 14.36 -16.31 -68.96
C GLN A 63 14.53 -14.97 -68.22
N GLY A 64 14.42 -13.87 -68.96
CA GLY A 64 14.14 -12.56 -68.39
C GLY A 64 12.66 -12.21 -68.53
N VAL A 65 12.03 -11.66 -67.49
CA VAL A 65 10.69 -11.06 -67.60
C VAL A 65 10.77 -9.90 -68.59
N GLU A 66 10.21 -10.07 -69.79
CA GLU A 66 10.25 -9.06 -70.85
C GLU A 66 9.42 -7.82 -70.48
N ILE A 67 9.92 -6.63 -70.84
CA ILE A 67 9.19 -5.37 -70.74
C ILE A 67 8.61 -5.06 -72.12
N VAL A 68 7.30 -4.81 -72.19
CA VAL A 68 6.59 -4.46 -73.43
C VAL A 68 5.87 -3.12 -73.26
N GLU A 69 5.70 -2.41 -74.38
CA GLU A 69 4.90 -1.18 -74.42
C GLU A 69 3.48 -1.54 -74.86
N ALA A 70 2.51 -1.31 -73.96
CA ALA A 70 1.10 -1.53 -74.22
C ALA A 70 0.47 -0.22 -74.71
N ASN A 71 0.27 -0.14 -76.02
CA ASN A 71 -0.27 1.03 -76.72
C ASN A 71 -1.78 0.88 -76.93
N SER A 72 -2.52 1.97 -76.84
CA SER A 72 -3.97 2.01 -77.09
C SER A 72 -4.39 3.38 -77.61
N GLU A 73 -5.32 3.43 -78.55
CA GLU A 73 -5.90 4.70 -79.04
C GLU A 73 -7.05 5.19 -78.15
N ASP A 74 -7.77 4.28 -77.50
CA ASP A 74 -9.03 4.56 -76.79
C ASP A 74 -8.98 4.28 -75.27
N GLY A 75 -7.91 3.65 -74.79
CA GLY A 75 -7.77 3.20 -73.39
C GLY A 75 -8.65 1.99 -73.04
N VAL A 76 -9.18 1.28 -74.04
CA VAL A 76 -10.00 0.08 -73.91
C VAL A 76 -9.25 -1.15 -74.39
N ALA A 77 -8.69 -1.10 -75.60
CA ALA A 77 -7.95 -2.20 -76.20
C ALA A 77 -6.47 -1.85 -76.31
N TYR A 78 -5.62 -2.63 -75.65
CA TYR A 78 -4.17 -2.46 -75.68
C TYR A 78 -3.52 -3.48 -76.62
N ILE A 79 -2.50 -3.03 -77.35
CA ILE A 79 -1.67 -3.87 -78.21
C ILE A 79 -0.22 -3.75 -77.75
N ALA A 80 0.46 -4.88 -77.64
CA ALA A 80 1.88 -4.94 -77.31
C ALA A 80 2.60 -5.95 -78.22
N THR A 81 3.89 -5.71 -78.46
CA THR A 81 4.77 -6.65 -79.19
C THR A 81 5.82 -7.18 -78.24
N SER A 82 6.05 -8.49 -78.27
CA SER A 82 7.09 -9.18 -77.52
C SER A 82 8.04 -9.91 -78.47
N LYS A 83 9.34 -9.84 -78.20
CA LYS A 83 10.36 -10.55 -78.98
C LYS A 83 10.39 -12.03 -78.62
N THR A 84 10.11 -12.37 -77.35
CA THR A 84 10.31 -13.72 -76.80
C THR A 84 9.02 -14.55 -76.71
N ILE A 85 7.87 -13.93 -76.44
CA ILE A 85 6.59 -14.63 -76.23
C ILE A 85 5.90 -14.86 -77.58
N LYS A 86 6.01 -16.08 -78.12
CA LYS A 86 5.33 -16.47 -79.38
C LYS A 86 3.98 -17.15 -79.18
N GLU A 87 3.67 -17.55 -77.95
CA GLU A 87 2.42 -18.21 -77.56
C GLU A 87 2.04 -17.84 -76.11
N LEU A 88 0.74 -17.84 -75.78
CA LEU A 88 0.25 -17.58 -74.42
C LEU A 88 0.02 -18.92 -73.70
N LYS A 89 0.89 -19.24 -72.74
CA LYS A 89 0.76 -20.41 -71.86
C LYS A 89 0.44 -19.95 -70.44
N ASN A 90 -0.35 -20.73 -69.70
CA ASN A 90 -0.56 -20.45 -68.28
C ASN A 90 0.81 -20.37 -67.60
N GLY A 91 1.08 -19.26 -66.89
CA GLY A 91 2.39 -18.98 -66.35
C GLY A 91 3.18 -17.88 -67.07
N THR A 92 2.78 -17.46 -68.27
CA THR A 92 3.48 -16.39 -69.02
C THR A 92 3.51 -15.10 -68.20
N MET A 93 4.70 -14.51 -68.04
CA MET A 93 4.92 -13.27 -67.29
C MET A 93 5.57 -12.20 -68.16
N LEU A 94 5.13 -10.96 -67.99
CA LEU A 94 5.75 -9.78 -68.60
C LEU A 94 5.52 -8.54 -67.73
N VAL A 95 6.24 -7.47 -68.02
CA VAL A 95 5.95 -6.13 -67.51
C VAL A 95 5.39 -5.29 -68.65
N ALA A 96 4.15 -4.83 -68.53
CA ALA A 96 3.56 -3.92 -69.49
C ALA A 96 3.71 -2.47 -69.01
N ILE A 97 4.26 -1.60 -69.85
CA ILE A 97 4.20 -0.15 -69.66
C ILE A 97 2.96 0.36 -70.38
N ILE A 98 1.98 0.84 -69.63
CA ILE A 98 0.73 1.39 -70.16
C ILE A 98 1.01 2.75 -70.80
N LYS A 99 0.89 2.89 -72.13
CA LYS A 99 1.21 4.14 -72.84
C LYS A 99 0.05 5.12 -72.97
N THR A 100 -1.17 4.65 -72.69
CA THR A 100 -2.39 5.47 -72.70
C THR A 100 -3.23 5.08 -71.48
N ALA A 101 -3.71 6.05 -70.71
CA ALA A 101 -4.53 5.76 -69.53
C ALA A 101 -5.80 4.99 -69.90
N ALA A 102 -6.18 4.01 -69.08
CA ALA A 102 -7.41 3.24 -69.35
C ALA A 102 -8.66 4.12 -69.22
N THR A 103 -9.68 3.81 -70.01
CA THR A 103 -11.01 4.44 -69.96
C THR A 103 -12.09 3.47 -69.47
N THR A 104 -11.74 2.19 -69.30
CA THR A 104 -12.60 1.12 -68.77
C THR A 104 -11.94 0.36 -67.61
N GLN A 105 -12.76 -0.29 -66.78
CA GLN A 105 -12.30 -1.17 -65.69
C GLN A 105 -12.04 -2.60 -66.17
N THR A 106 -12.36 -2.92 -67.42
CA THR A 106 -12.15 -4.23 -68.05
C THR A 106 -11.50 -4.11 -69.44
N PRO A 107 -10.28 -3.56 -69.54
CA PRO A 107 -9.59 -3.46 -70.82
C PRO A 107 -9.07 -4.82 -71.29
N THR A 108 -8.63 -4.91 -72.54
CA THR A 108 -7.96 -6.08 -73.11
C THR A 108 -6.51 -5.77 -73.46
N LEU A 109 -5.66 -6.80 -73.49
CA LEU A 109 -4.29 -6.75 -74.00
C LEU A 109 -4.09 -7.85 -75.04
N ASN A 110 -3.78 -7.43 -76.25
CA ASN A 110 -3.38 -8.29 -77.35
C ASN A 110 -1.86 -8.25 -77.53
N LEU A 111 -1.20 -9.34 -77.16
CA LEU A 111 0.25 -9.48 -77.29
C LEU A 111 0.58 -10.24 -78.58
N ASN A 112 1.39 -9.67 -79.47
CA ASN A 112 1.82 -10.33 -80.72
C ASN A 112 0.69 -10.87 -81.60
N ASN A 113 -0.49 -10.25 -81.57
CA ASN A 113 -1.68 -10.75 -82.27
C ASN A 113 -2.15 -12.14 -81.80
N LEU A 114 -1.88 -12.50 -80.54
CA LEU A 114 -2.28 -13.78 -79.92
C LEU A 114 -3.71 -13.74 -79.33
N GLY A 115 -4.46 -12.67 -79.58
CA GLY A 115 -5.87 -12.52 -79.23
C GLY A 115 -6.11 -11.46 -78.15
N ASP A 116 -7.33 -10.93 -78.12
CA ASP A 116 -7.74 -9.89 -77.16
C ASP A 116 -8.07 -10.52 -75.81
N VAL A 117 -7.09 -10.54 -74.90
CA VAL A 117 -7.22 -11.15 -73.57
C VAL A 117 -7.57 -10.09 -72.54
N ASN A 118 -8.58 -10.34 -71.70
CA ASN A 118 -8.96 -9.45 -70.60
C ASN A 118 -7.77 -9.17 -69.66
N LEU A 119 -7.52 -7.89 -69.38
CA LEU A 119 -6.56 -7.40 -68.42
C LEU A 119 -7.29 -7.05 -67.12
N MET A 120 -7.06 -7.81 -66.06
CA MET A 120 -7.78 -7.75 -64.79
C MET A 120 -6.85 -7.43 -63.61
N ALA A 121 -7.41 -6.89 -62.53
CA ALA A 121 -6.73 -6.83 -61.24
C ALA A 121 -6.76 -8.20 -60.54
N ILE A 122 -5.78 -8.47 -59.68
CA ILE A 122 -5.74 -9.72 -58.89
C ILE A 122 -6.80 -9.73 -57.77
N ASN A 123 -7.57 -10.81 -57.69
CA ASN A 123 -8.20 -11.21 -56.44
C ASN A 123 -7.18 -11.96 -55.57
N VAL A 124 -6.68 -11.31 -54.52
CA VAL A 124 -5.64 -11.88 -53.63
C VAL A 124 -6.07 -13.16 -52.91
N ASN A 125 -7.37 -13.44 -52.83
CA ASN A 125 -7.88 -14.63 -52.15
C ASN A 125 -8.01 -15.84 -53.07
N THR A 126 -8.31 -15.63 -54.36
CA THR A 126 -8.60 -16.73 -55.31
C THR A 126 -7.60 -16.81 -56.47
N GLY A 127 -6.72 -15.82 -56.63
CA GLY A 127 -5.80 -15.70 -57.77
C GLY A 127 -6.49 -15.37 -59.11
N SER A 128 -7.81 -15.24 -59.12
CA SER A 128 -8.62 -14.95 -60.32
C SER A 128 -8.64 -13.46 -60.66
N GLY A 129 -9.04 -13.13 -61.89
CA GLY A 129 -9.27 -11.76 -62.31
C GLY A 129 -10.50 -11.15 -61.66
N VAL A 130 -10.36 -9.89 -61.25
CA VAL A 130 -11.48 -8.98 -60.95
C VAL A 130 -11.27 -7.69 -61.74
N LYS A 131 -12.37 -7.03 -62.13
CA LYS A 131 -12.29 -5.71 -62.77
C LYS A 131 -11.44 -4.74 -61.93
N PHE A 132 -10.74 -3.82 -62.58
CA PHE A 132 -10.01 -2.75 -61.88
C PHE A 132 -10.98 -1.92 -61.03
N ARG A 133 -10.52 -1.36 -59.91
CA ARG A 133 -11.39 -0.57 -59.01
C ARG A 133 -11.70 0.78 -59.64
N LYS A 134 -10.72 1.35 -60.33
CA LYS A 134 -10.80 2.62 -61.05
C LYS A 134 -9.99 2.51 -62.32
N THR A 135 -10.35 3.26 -63.34
CA THR A 135 -9.57 3.34 -64.60
C THR A 135 -8.16 3.89 -64.37
N SER A 136 -7.98 4.77 -63.37
CA SER A 136 -6.68 5.30 -62.92
C SER A 136 -5.70 4.25 -62.40
N ASP A 137 -6.17 3.03 -62.12
CA ASP A 137 -5.32 1.91 -61.73
C ASP A 137 -4.35 1.51 -62.86
N LEU A 138 -4.71 1.83 -64.12
CA LEU A 138 -3.91 1.74 -65.34
C LEU A 138 -3.65 3.15 -65.92
N SER A 139 -2.95 3.99 -65.15
CA SER A 139 -2.59 5.32 -65.63
C SER A 139 -1.52 5.29 -66.72
N GLU A 140 -1.46 6.34 -67.53
CA GLU A 140 -0.41 6.54 -68.51
C GLU A 140 1.00 6.45 -67.89
N ASN A 141 1.93 5.84 -68.63
CA ASN A 141 3.31 5.53 -68.28
C ASN A 141 3.50 4.65 -67.04
N LYS A 142 2.46 3.97 -66.57
CA LYS A 142 2.55 3.04 -65.43
C LYS A 142 3.04 1.67 -65.87
N ALA A 143 4.11 1.19 -65.23
CA ALA A 143 4.60 -0.18 -65.40
C ALA A 143 3.84 -1.15 -64.48
N ILE A 144 3.36 -2.26 -65.05
CA ILE A 144 2.53 -3.24 -64.35
C ILE A 144 3.02 -4.64 -64.67
N LYS A 145 3.27 -5.43 -63.63
CA LYS A 145 3.58 -6.86 -63.76
C LYS A 145 2.31 -7.63 -64.09
N LEU A 146 2.35 -8.35 -65.20
CA LEU A 146 1.26 -9.18 -65.68
C LEU A 146 1.65 -10.65 -65.63
N PHE A 147 0.68 -11.47 -65.26
CA PHE A 147 0.74 -12.92 -65.28
C PHE A 147 -0.48 -13.46 -66.03
N TYR A 148 -0.27 -14.30 -67.03
CA TYR A 148 -1.36 -14.96 -67.74
C TYR A 148 -1.76 -16.25 -67.01
N ASN A 149 -3.00 -16.33 -66.53
CA ASN A 149 -3.50 -17.47 -65.75
C ASN A 149 -4.13 -18.59 -66.59
N GLY A 150 -3.99 -18.52 -67.92
CA GLY A 150 -4.63 -19.43 -68.88
C GLY A 150 -5.94 -18.91 -69.47
N SER A 151 -6.50 -17.80 -68.95
CA SER A 151 -7.69 -17.15 -69.52
C SER A 151 -7.59 -15.63 -69.55
N GLU A 152 -6.90 -15.01 -68.59
CA GLU A 152 -6.85 -13.57 -68.37
C GLU A 152 -5.42 -13.12 -68.02
N TRP A 153 -5.09 -11.88 -68.33
CA TRP A 153 -3.92 -11.19 -67.80
C TRP A 153 -4.23 -10.65 -66.41
N ILE A 154 -3.50 -11.10 -65.40
CA ILE A 154 -3.65 -10.69 -64.00
C ILE A 154 -2.56 -9.69 -63.63
N ALA A 155 -2.99 -8.49 -63.23
CA ALA A 155 -2.11 -7.43 -62.79
C ALA A 155 -1.79 -7.57 -61.29
N ILE A 156 -0.52 -7.85 -60.97
CA ILE A 156 -0.08 -8.25 -59.62
C ILE A 156 0.32 -7.05 -58.73
N ASN A 157 0.44 -5.84 -59.28
CA ASN A 157 0.99 -4.68 -58.56
C ASN A 157 0.09 -3.42 -58.54
N VAL A 158 -1.23 -3.63 -58.63
CA VAL A 158 -2.18 -2.52 -58.84
C VAL A 158 -2.82 -1.98 -57.55
N LEU A 159 -2.64 -2.62 -56.40
CA LEU A 159 -3.18 -2.14 -55.12
C LEU A 159 -2.21 -1.17 -54.40
N GLY A 160 -1.85 -0.09 -55.08
CA GLY A 160 -1.14 1.04 -54.48
C GLY A 160 -2.12 2.02 -53.84
N SER A 161 -2.57 1.74 -52.61
CA SER A 161 -3.01 2.68 -51.55
C SER A 161 -3.93 1.97 -50.56
N ALA A 162 -3.86 2.41 -49.29
CA ALA A 162 -4.50 1.82 -48.11
C ALA A 162 -5.95 1.33 -48.29
N LEU A 163 -6.33 0.26 -47.57
CA LEU A 163 -7.71 -0.23 -47.45
C LEU A 163 -8.64 0.93 -47.03
N ALA A 164 -9.65 1.24 -47.85
CA ALA A 164 -10.64 2.28 -47.53
C ALA A 164 -11.30 1.99 -46.16
N ILE A 165 -11.81 3.04 -45.49
CA ILE A 165 -12.54 2.93 -44.21
C ILE A 165 -13.74 1.96 -44.30
N SER A 166 -14.28 1.71 -45.51
CA SER A 166 -15.27 0.65 -45.80
C SER A 166 -14.77 -0.78 -45.54
N ASN A 167 -13.45 -0.97 -45.45
CA ASN A 167 -12.78 -2.22 -45.10
C ASN A 167 -12.07 -2.13 -43.74
N GLY A 168 -12.48 -1.17 -42.88
CA GLY A 168 -12.25 -1.20 -41.44
C GLY A 168 -13.03 -2.35 -40.78
N GLY A 169 -12.68 -3.59 -41.12
CA GLY A 169 -13.09 -4.83 -40.46
C GLY A 169 -14.59 -5.18 -40.43
N THR A 170 -15.49 -4.27 -40.81
CA THR A 170 -16.95 -4.48 -40.64
C THR A 170 -17.70 -4.83 -41.92
N GLY A 171 -17.29 -4.33 -43.09
CA GLY A 171 -18.03 -4.53 -44.34
C GLY A 171 -19.30 -3.65 -44.49
N ALA A 172 -19.46 -2.61 -43.67
CA ALA A 172 -20.63 -1.73 -43.69
C ALA A 172 -20.58 -0.67 -44.81
N THR A 173 -21.71 -0.41 -45.47
CA THR A 173 -21.87 0.64 -46.50
C THR A 173 -22.50 1.94 -46.00
N THR A 174 -22.95 1.97 -44.74
CA THR A 174 -23.50 3.17 -44.09
C THR A 174 -22.90 3.36 -42.70
N ALA A 175 -22.83 4.60 -42.21
CA ALA A 175 -22.33 4.89 -40.87
C ALA A 175 -23.17 4.23 -39.76
N ALA A 176 -24.48 4.10 -39.99
CA ALA A 176 -25.39 3.39 -39.10
C ALA A 176 -25.04 1.90 -38.97
N LEU A 177 -24.82 1.24 -40.10
CA LEU A 177 -24.43 -0.16 -40.15
C LEU A 177 -23.03 -0.39 -39.56
N ALA A 178 -22.09 0.53 -39.80
CA ALA A 178 -20.74 0.45 -39.24
C ALA A 178 -20.76 0.49 -37.71
N ARG A 179 -21.54 1.40 -37.11
CA ARG A 179 -21.67 1.48 -35.63
C ARG A 179 -22.34 0.24 -35.04
N PHE A 180 -23.33 -0.33 -35.73
CA PHE A 180 -23.95 -1.59 -35.32
C PHE A 180 -22.92 -2.74 -35.31
N MET A 181 -22.14 -2.89 -36.37
CA MET A 181 -21.15 -3.98 -36.51
C MET A 181 -19.93 -3.83 -35.59
N LEU A 182 -19.62 -2.62 -35.12
CA LEU A 182 -18.61 -2.37 -34.08
C LEU A 182 -19.16 -2.56 -32.65
N GLY A 183 -20.42 -2.96 -32.48
CA GLY A 183 -21.06 -3.12 -31.16
C GLY A 183 -21.38 -1.79 -30.46
N LEU A 184 -21.30 -0.66 -31.16
CA LEU A 184 -21.59 0.67 -30.61
C LEU A 184 -23.09 0.99 -30.62
N GLY A 185 -23.88 0.28 -31.43
CA GLY A 185 -25.34 0.43 -31.56
C GLY A 185 -25.77 1.33 -32.73
N ASN A 186 -27.07 1.32 -33.04
CA ASN A 186 -27.63 2.03 -34.20
C ASN A 186 -28.00 3.51 -33.91
N THR A 187 -27.14 4.26 -33.23
CA THR A 187 -27.47 5.64 -32.83
C THR A 187 -26.70 6.66 -33.66
N ASN A 188 -27.38 7.63 -34.27
CA ASN A 188 -26.75 8.85 -34.81
C ASN A 188 -26.26 9.80 -33.68
N GLY A 189 -26.32 9.35 -32.43
CA GLY A 189 -25.92 10.07 -31.23
C GLY A 189 -24.99 9.25 -30.34
N PRO A 190 -24.70 9.73 -29.11
CA PRO A 190 -23.76 9.13 -28.17
C PRO A 190 -23.99 7.63 -27.95
N VAL A 191 -22.90 6.89 -27.71
CA VAL A 191 -22.95 5.45 -27.43
C VAL A 191 -23.83 5.20 -26.19
N PRO A 192 -24.83 4.31 -26.26
CA PRO A 192 -25.68 3.97 -25.12
C PRO A 192 -24.91 3.33 -23.94
N ILE A 193 -25.47 3.44 -22.73
CA ILE A 193 -24.88 2.86 -21.51
C ILE A 193 -24.68 1.34 -21.63
N ALA A 194 -25.65 0.64 -22.22
CA ALA A 194 -25.58 -0.80 -22.45
C ALA A 194 -24.36 -1.24 -23.30
N ASN A 195 -23.79 -0.32 -24.08
CA ASN A 195 -22.64 -0.56 -24.95
C ASN A 195 -21.37 0.15 -24.43
N GLY A 196 -21.31 0.48 -23.14
CA GLY A 196 -20.15 1.09 -22.49
C GLY A 196 -20.00 2.60 -22.70
N GLY A 197 -21.00 3.26 -23.31
CA GLY A 197 -21.04 4.72 -23.41
C GLY A 197 -21.76 5.39 -22.24
N THR A 198 -21.98 6.70 -22.33
CA THR A 198 -22.76 7.44 -21.32
C THR A 198 -24.18 7.72 -21.78
N GLY A 199 -24.50 7.47 -23.06
CA GLY A 199 -25.81 7.76 -23.67
C GLY A 199 -26.12 9.25 -23.81
N THR A 200 -25.16 10.16 -23.58
CA THR A 200 -25.41 11.62 -23.60
C THR A 200 -24.26 12.39 -24.25
N THR A 201 -24.54 13.63 -24.69
CA THR A 201 -23.56 14.53 -25.32
C THR A 201 -22.92 15.53 -24.35
N THR A 202 -23.29 15.54 -23.06
CA THR A 202 -22.80 16.55 -22.11
C THR A 202 -22.17 15.91 -20.88
N ALA A 203 -21.10 16.51 -20.36
CA ALA A 203 -20.39 16.02 -19.18
C ALA A 203 -21.29 15.91 -17.93
N ALA A 204 -22.18 16.89 -17.74
CA ALA A 204 -23.11 16.90 -16.61
C ALA A 204 -24.06 15.69 -16.64
N ARG A 205 -24.66 15.38 -17.79
CA ARG A 205 -25.58 14.23 -17.92
C ARG A 205 -24.82 12.90 -17.90
N ALA A 206 -23.58 12.87 -18.41
CA ALA A 206 -22.71 11.70 -18.29
C ALA A 206 -22.42 11.36 -16.82
N LEU A 207 -22.05 12.34 -16.00
CA LEU A 207 -21.82 12.15 -14.56
C LEU A 207 -23.07 11.63 -13.86
N THR A 208 -24.25 12.20 -14.15
CA THR A 208 -25.54 11.71 -13.63
C THR A 208 -25.77 10.25 -14.01
N ASN A 209 -25.53 9.86 -15.26
CA ASN A 209 -25.76 8.50 -15.75
C ASN A 209 -24.77 7.47 -15.16
N LEU A 210 -23.54 7.88 -14.81
CA LEU A 210 -22.57 7.01 -14.13
C LEU A 210 -22.76 6.95 -12.61
N GLY A 211 -23.66 7.74 -12.03
CA GLY A 211 -23.77 7.89 -10.57
C GLY A 211 -22.53 8.54 -9.95
N ALA A 212 -21.70 9.22 -10.75
CA ALA A 212 -20.49 9.86 -10.27
C ALA A 212 -20.83 11.19 -9.60
N ALA A 213 -20.43 11.34 -8.34
CA ALA A 213 -20.62 12.59 -7.62
C ALA A 213 -19.70 13.70 -8.16
N ALA A 214 -20.11 14.96 -7.99
CA ALA A 214 -19.30 16.10 -8.38
C ALA A 214 -17.96 16.13 -7.61
N ALA A 215 -16.89 16.64 -8.24
CA ALA A 215 -15.54 16.70 -7.65
C ALA A 215 -15.51 17.37 -6.27
N LYS A 216 -16.47 18.26 -5.99
CA LYS A 216 -16.76 18.78 -4.67
C LYS A 216 -18.27 18.69 -4.44
N HIS A 217 -18.68 17.94 -3.44
CA HIS A 217 -20.06 17.85 -2.99
C HIS A 217 -20.09 17.64 -1.48
N THR A 218 -21.27 17.79 -0.91
CA THR A 218 -21.52 17.59 0.51
C THR A 218 -22.48 16.42 0.65
N HIS A 219 -22.19 15.50 1.56
CA HIS A 219 -23.15 14.50 2.01
C HIS A 219 -23.88 15.03 3.24
N LYS A 220 -25.18 14.75 3.35
CA LYS A 220 -25.87 14.76 4.63
C LYS A 220 -25.54 13.45 5.36
N SER A 221 -25.60 13.45 6.68
CA SER A 221 -25.42 12.24 7.48
C SER A 221 -26.45 11.15 7.12
N SER A 222 -27.62 11.52 6.60
CA SER A 222 -28.62 10.60 6.06
C SER A 222 -28.17 9.81 4.83
N ASP A 223 -27.09 10.23 4.16
CA ASP A 223 -26.63 9.64 2.90
C ASP A 223 -25.69 8.45 3.14
N ILE A 224 -25.43 8.10 4.40
CA ILE A 224 -24.58 6.98 4.83
C ILE A 224 -25.50 5.83 5.27
N GLU A 225 -25.66 4.82 4.42
CA GLU A 225 -26.18 3.51 4.85
C GLU A 225 -25.14 2.86 5.79
N ASP A 226 -25.61 2.18 6.85
CA ASP A 226 -24.79 1.67 7.96
C ASP A 226 -24.09 2.75 8.83
N LEU A 227 -24.66 3.96 8.89
CA LEU A 227 -24.27 4.94 9.91
C LEU A 227 -24.39 4.37 11.33
N GLU A 228 -25.30 3.42 11.54
CA GLU A 228 -25.43 2.69 12.81
C GLU A 228 -24.11 1.97 13.14
N THR A 229 -23.48 1.24 12.22
CA THR A 229 -22.19 0.56 12.44
C THR A 229 -21.01 1.53 12.61
N ALA A 230 -20.97 2.63 11.85
CA ALA A 230 -19.90 3.62 11.93
C ALA A 230 -20.01 4.51 13.19
N THR A 231 -21.23 4.86 13.57
CA THR A 231 -21.51 5.61 14.80
C THR A 231 -21.34 4.70 16.01
N GLN A 232 -21.74 3.42 15.93
CA GLN A 232 -21.52 2.44 16.99
C GLN A 232 -20.02 2.14 17.17
N SER A 233 -19.17 2.20 16.15
CA SER A 233 -17.71 2.06 16.32
C SER A 233 -17.07 3.25 17.06
N TYR A 234 -17.50 4.48 16.75
CA TYR A 234 -17.01 5.68 17.45
C TYR A 234 -17.62 5.81 18.86
N VAL A 235 -18.89 5.44 19.01
CA VAL A 235 -19.61 5.40 20.28
C VAL A 235 -19.09 4.25 21.16
N ASN A 236 -18.81 3.06 20.62
CA ASN A 236 -18.21 1.96 21.39
C ASN A 236 -16.74 2.27 21.72
N THR A 237 -15.97 2.94 20.87
CA THR A 237 -14.62 3.38 21.29
C THR A 237 -14.67 4.46 22.38
N ALA A 238 -15.73 5.29 22.42
CA ALA A 238 -15.95 6.25 23.49
C ALA A 238 -16.60 5.65 24.76
N ILE A 239 -17.39 4.58 24.62
CA ILE A 239 -18.10 3.88 25.70
C ILE A 239 -17.25 2.75 26.30
N ASP A 240 -16.42 2.05 25.52
CA ASP A 240 -15.48 1.03 26.00
C ASP A 240 -14.26 1.67 26.68
N ASN A 241 -13.97 2.95 26.39
CA ASN A 241 -13.09 3.79 27.21
C ASN A 241 -13.78 4.38 28.45
N LEU A 242 -15.09 4.16 28.62
CA LEU A 242 -15.86 4.53 29.80
C LEU A 242 -15.81 3.45 30.88
N ASP A 243 -15.43 2.22 30.54
CA ASP A 243 -15.36 1.13 31.52
C ASP A 243 -14.24 1.35 32.56
N THR A 244 -13.26 2.20 32.25
CA THR A 244 -12.34 2.77 33.26
C THR A 244 -11.82 4.15 32.85
N ILE A 245 -12.65 5.20 32.95
CA ILE A 245 -12.08 6.53 33.16
C ILE A 245 -11.41 6.49 34.54
N THR A 246 -10.11 6.76 34.61
CA THR A 246 -9.39 6.77 35.89
C THR A 246 -9.93 7.90 36.79
N VAL A 247 -9.86 7.73 38.11
CA VAL A 247 -10.36 8.73 39.08
C VAL A 247 -9.75 10.13 38.85
N GLU A 248 -8.49 10.19 38.42
CA GLU A 248 -7.75 11.40 38.03
C GLU A 248 -8.34 12.14 36.81
N LYS A 249 -9.21 11.49 36.03
CA LYS A 249 -9.93 12.04 34.88
C LYS A 249 -11.43 12.20 35.12
N GLY A 250 -11.91 12.04 36.36
CA GLY A 250 -13.32 12.24 36.73
C GLY A 250 -14.23 11.00 36.58
N GLY A 251 -13.66 9.81 36.46
CA GLY A 251 -14.40 8.56 36.20
C GLY A 251 -15.14 7.95 37.39
N THR A 252 -15.97 8.72 38.09
CA THR A 252 -16.79 8.17 39.18
C THR A 252 -18.07 7.48 38.69
N GLY A 253 -18.50 7.70 37.44
CA GLY A 253 -19.76 7.17 36.91
C GLY A 253 -21.03 7.70 37.60
N ALA A 254 -20.90 8.69 38.49
CA ALA A 254 -21.98 9.21 39.30
C ALA A 254 -22.78 10.30 38.58
N THR A 255 -24.10 10.32 38.79
CA THR A 255 -25.00 11.36 38.25
C THR A 255 -25.27 12.50 39.24
N THR A 256 -24.80 12.34 40.48
CA THR A 256 -24.93 13.35 41.54
C THR A 256 -23.60 13.55 42.27
N ALA A 257 -23.41 14.72 42.86
CA ALA A 257 -22.20 15.02 43.63
C ALA A 257 -22.03 14.08 44.84
N GLN A 258 -23.13 13.67 45.49
CA GLN A 258 -23.10 12.76 46.63
C GLN A 258 -22.60 11.35 46.22
N GLU A 259 -23.09 10.84 45.09
CA GLU A 259 -22.69 9.55 44.55
C GLU A 259 -21.22 9.58 44.08
N ALA A 260 -20.77 10.71 43.50
CA ALA A 260 -19.36 10.89 43.12
C ALA A 260 -18.45 10.81 44.34
N LEU A 261 -18.79 11.50 45.43
CA LEU A 261 -18.05 11.47 46.70
C LEU A 261 -18.01 10.06 47.30
N SER A 262 -19.13 9.34 47.25
CA SER A 262 -19.21 7.94 47.69
C SER A 262 -18.29 7.02 46.88
N ASN A 263 -18.28 7.16 45.55
CA ASN A 263 -17.45 6.35 44.65
C ASN A 263 -15.95 6.67 44.78
N LEU A 264 -15.61 7.91 45.17
CA LEU A 264 -14.27 8.33 45.55
C LEU A 264 -13.84 7.84 46.95
N GLY A 265 -14.76 7.33 47.78
CA GLY A 265 -14.51 7.08 49.19
C GLY A 265 -14.17 8.35 49.98
N ALA A 266 -14.57 9.52 49.48
CA ALA A 266 -14.31 10.81 50.13
C ALA A 266 -15.22 10.97 51.34
N ALA A 267 -14.63 11.28 52.50
CA ALA A 267 -15.40 11.58 53.70
C ALA A 267 -16.16 12.92 53.55
N ALA A 268 -17.30 13.04 54.25
CA ALA A 268 -18.11 14.26 54.25
C ALA A 268 -17.32 15.49 54.78
N GLU A 269 -17.72 16.70 54.33
CA GLU A 269 -17.09 17.98 54.72
C GLU A 269 -16.93 18.16 56.23
N THR A 270 -17.81 17.55 57.03
CA THR A 270 -17.65 17.44 58.47
C THR A 270 -17.85 15.99 58.90
N HIS A 271 -16.82 15.41 59.50
CA HIS A 271 -16.90 14.09 60.11
C HIS A 271 -16.01 14.02 61.36
N ASN A 272 -16.32 13.08 62.24
CA ASN A 272 -15.54 12.81 63.45
C ASN A 272 -14.72 11.54 63.24
N HIS A 273 -13.46 11.55 63.68
CA HIS A 273 -12.67 10.33 63.85
C HIS A 273 -12.79 9.85 65.30
N SER A 274 -12.96 8.55 65.50
CA SER A 274 -12.70 7.97 66.81
C SER A 274 -11.21 8.11 67.12
N ALA A 275 -10.84 8.29 68.39
CA ALA A 275 -9.42 8.26 68.77
C ALA A 275 -8.75 6.91 68.41
N THR A 276 -9.53 5.83 68.26
CA THR A 276 -9.05 4.52 67.78
C THR A 276 -8.66 4.49 66.30
N ASP A 277 -9.12 5.46 65.51
CA ASP A 277 -8.80 5.56 64.08
C ASP A 277 -7.44 6.24 63.84
N ILE A 278 -6.89 6.88 64.88
CA ILE A 278 -5.58 7.52 64.87
C ILE A 278 -4.52 6.43 65.10
N LYS A 279 -4.16 5.72 64.03
CA LYS A 279 -3.16 4.63 64.06
C LYS A 279 -1.72 5.14 64.17
N THR A 280 -1.49 6.43 63.96
CA THR A 280 -0.17 7.09 64.05
C THR A 280 -0.32 8.53 64.51
N GLY A 281 0.64 9.03 65.28
CA GLY A 281 0.70 10.44 65.72
C GLY A 281 0.39 10.64 67.20
N THR A 282 0.78 11.80 67.72
CA THR A 282 0.60 12.18 69.13
C THR A 282 -0.73 12.88 69.34
N LEU A 283 -1.59 12.36 70.22
CA LEU A 283 -2.80 13.05 70.64
C LEU A 283 -2.45 14.31 71.47
N PRO A 284 -3.06 15.48 71.20
CA PRO A 284 -2.85 16.69 72.00
C PRO A 284 -3.34 16.54 73.45
N ILE A 285 -2.74 17.30 74.37
CA ILE A 285 -3.08 17.31 75.81
C ILE A 285 -4.57 17.65 76.05
N SER A 286 -5.15 18.52 75.22
CA SER A 286 -6.57 18.90 75.28
C SER A 286 -7.54 17.75 74.99
N ARG A 287 -7.05 16.65 74.43
CA ARG A 287 -7.80 15.42 74.14
C ARG A 287 -7.32 14.24 75.00
N GLY A 288 -6.60 14.53 76.10
CA GLY A 288 -6.09 13.53 77.04
C GLY A 288 -4.82 12.80 76.57
N GLY A 289 -4.23 13.19 75.44
CA GLY A 289 -3.00 12.60 74.95
C GLY A 289 -1.78 13.26 75.57
N THR A 290 -0.89 12.48 76.18
CA THR A 290 0.45 12.97 76.53
C THR A 290 1.40 12.91 75.35
N GLY A 291 1.04 12.27 74.22
CA GLY A 291 1.93 12.13 73.06
C GLY A 291 3.24 11.38 73.32
N ALA A 292 3.41 10.82 74.52
CA ALA A 292 4.64 10.20 74.96
C ALA A 292 4.68 8.72 74.60
N THR A 293 5.75 8.28 73.95
CA THR A 293 6.00 6.86 73.62
C THR A 293 6.65 6.08 74.77
N THR A 294 6.98 6.77 75.88
CA THR A 294 7.55 6.17 77.09
C THR A 294 6.85 6.70 78.33
N ALA A 295 6.75 5.86 79.36
CA ALA A 295 6.16 6.26 80.64
C ALA A 295 6.93 7.43 81.30
N ALA A 296 8.25 7.50 81.09
CA ALA A 296 9.12 8.58 81.56
C ALA A 296 8.72 9.95 80.96
N LEU A 297 8.54 10.00 79.64
CA LEU A 297 8.15 11.21 78.94
C LEU A 297 6.69 11.60 79.27
N ALA A 298 5.80 10.63 79.47
CA ALA A 298 4.42 10.89 79.89
C ALA A 298 4.38 11.60 81.25
N ARG A 299 5.16 11.12 82.24
CA ARG A 299 5.25 11.76 83.56
C ARG A 299 5.86 13.16 83.50
N PHE A 300 6.87 13.37 82.65
CA PHE A 300 7.42 14.70 82.41
C PHE A 300 6.36 15.65 81.84
N MET A 301 5.59 15.23 80.84
CA MET A 301 4.56 16.05 80.19
C MET A 301 3.35 16.33 81.10
N LEU A 302 3.09 15.46 82.08
CA LEU A 302 2.11 15.70 83.14
C LEU A 302 2.64 16.57 84.29
N GLY A 303 3.89 17.04 84.21
CA GLY A 303 4.51 17.87 85.25
C GLY A 303 4.93 17.10 86.51
N LEU A 304 4.87 15.76 86.51
CA LEU A 304 5.32 14.91 87.61
C LEU A 304 6.85 14.71 87.62
N GLY A 305 7.52 15.06 86.52
CA GLY A 305 8.96 14.93 86.32
C GLY A 305 9.38 13.58 85.71
N ASN A 306 10.66 13.44 85.36
CA ASN A 306 11.22 12.19 84.82
C ASN A 306 11.63 11.23 85.94
N THR A 307 10.66 10.73 86.72
CA THR A 307 10.97 9.80 87.81
C THR A 307 10.76 8.36 87.38
N THR A 308 11.71 7.46 87.57
CA THR A 308 11.46 6.00 87.50
C THR A 308 10.96 5.44 88.84
N GLY A 309 10.83 6.30 89.86
CA GLY A 309 10.34 5.98 91.21
C GLY A 309 9.42 7.07 91.78
N ALA A 310 9.46 7.26 93.09
CA ALA A 310 8.60 8.20 93.82
C ALA A 310 8.60 9.62 93.23
N VAL A 311 7.47 10.32 93.34
CA VAL A 311 7.31 11.70 92.87
C VAL A 311 8.22 12.62 93.69
N PRO A 312 8.99 13.55 93.06
CA PRO A 312 9.84 14.47 93.80
C PRO A 312 8.98 15.37 94.69
N ILE A 313 9.50 15.78 95.84
CA ILE A 313 8.77 16.60 96.82
C ILE A 313 8.19 17.87 96.18
N ALA A 314 8.95 18.49 95.26
CA ALA A 314 8.51 19.66 94.50
C ALA A 314 7.21 19.45 93.72
N ASN A 315 6.90 18.20 93.34
CA ASN A 315 5.74 17.82 92.57
C ASN A 315 4.70 17.05 93.42
N GLY A 316 4.98 16.81 94.71
CA GLY A 316 4.25 15.89 95.58
C GLY A 316 3.07 16.49 96.36
N GLY A 317 2.45 17.57 95.88
CA GLY A 317 1.23 18.16 96.48
C GLY A 317 1.42 18.86 97.84
N THR A 318 2.57 18.72 98.49
CA THR A 318 2.85 19.33 99.80
C THR A 318 3.24 20.82 99.70
N ASN A 319 3.25 21.43 98.52
CA ASN A 319 3.73 22.81 98.29
C ASN A 319 5.12 23.08 98.94
N ALA A 320 6.03 22.12 98.80
CA ALA A 320 7.37 22.17 99.37
C ALA A 320 8.38 21.69 98.35
N THR A 321 9.60 22.19 98.42
CA THR A 321 10.73 21.71 97.59
C THR A 321 11.79 20.97 98.42
N THR A 322 11.60 20.88 99.75
CA THR A 322 12.50 20.18 100.68
C THR A 322 11.72 19.26 101.60
N ALA A 323 12.36 18.17 102.06
CA ALA A 323 11.72 17.17 102.92
C ALA A 323 11.26 17.77 104.26
N ALA A 324 12.08 18.64 104.87
CA ALA A 324 11.73 19.30 106.12
C ALA A 324 10.45 20.15 106.00
N ARG A 325 10.31 20.92 104.92
CA ARG A 325 9.09 21.71 104.67
C ARG A 325 7.89 20.82 104.37
N ALA A 326 8.07 19.76 103.59
CA ALA A 326 6.99 18.81 103.31
C ALA A 326 6.48 18.15 104.60
N LEU A 327 7.38 17.72 105.48
CA LEU A 327 7.05 17.15 106.78
C LEU A 327 6.27 18.15 107.66
N ASN A 328 6.73 19.41 107.72
CA ASN A 328 6.01 20.47 108.44
C ASN A 328 4.60 20.71 107.88
N ASN A 329 4.46 20.73 106.55
CA ASN A 329 3.15 20.92 105.91
C ASN A 329 2.20 19.73 106.13
N LEU A 330 2.74 18.54 106.34
CA LEU A 330 1.99 17.34 106.76
C LEU A 330 1.71 17.30 108.27
N GLY A 331 2.27 18.22 109.06
CA GLY A 331 2.13 18.25 110.52
C GLY A 331 3.03 17.25 111.27
N GLY A 332 4.07 16.72 110.62
CA GLY A 332 5.02 15.79 111.24
C GLY A 332 6.13 16.50 112.04
N LEU A 333 6.71 15.77 112.99
CA LEU A 333 7.88 16.21 113.76
C LEU A 333 9.16 15.56 113.22
N SER A 334 10.25 16.33 113.05
CA SER A 334 11.53 15.80 112.57
C SER A 334 12.17 14.83 113.58
N ILE A 335 12.86 13.80 113.07
CA ILE A 335 13.64 12.85 113.90
C ILE A 335 14.85 13.50 114.59
N SER A 336 15.31 14.65 114.07
CA SER A 336 16.33 15.48 114.73
C SER A 336 15.77 16.26 115.93
N GLY A 337 14.49 16.04 116.27
CA GLY A 337 13.73 16.86 117.19
C GLY A 337 13.09 18.07 116.52
N GLY A 338 12.18 18.70 117.25
CA GLY A 338 11.50 19.93 116.86
C GLY A 338 10.67 20.45 118.03
N ARG A 339 9.96 21.57 117.82
CA ARG A 339 9.11 22.17 118.85
C ARG A 339 7.64 21.93 118.53
N MET A 340 6.95 21.20 119.40
CA MET A 340 5.48 21.18 119.39
C MET A 340 4.98 22.47 120.04
N THR A 341 4.13 23.23 119.34
CA THR A 341 3.57 24.50 119.86
C THR A 341 2.19 24.34 120.48
N GLY A 342 1.56 23.17 120.32
CA GLY A 342 0.32 22.79 121.00
C GLY A 342 0.58 21.94 122.24
N GLU A 343 -0.48 21.68 123.02
CA GLU A 343 -0.41 20.79 124.18
C GLU A 343 -0.04 19.37 123.77
N LEU A 344 0.92 18.78 124.49
CA LEU A 344 1.27 17.37 124.37
C LEU A 344 0.67 16.61 125.55
N VAL A 345 -0.35 15.80 125.29
CA VAL A 345 -0.97 14.92 126.29
C VAL A 345 -0.37 13.53 126.16
N LEU A 346 0.27 13.06 127.23
CA LEU A 346 0.82 11.70 127.31
C LEU A 346 -0.25 10.76 127.90
N ALA A 347 -0.42 9.58 127.30
CA ALA A 347 -1.51 8.67 127.65
C ALA A 347 -1.34 7.99 129.02
N ALA A 348 -0.11 7.90 129.52
CA ALA A 348 0.23 7.29 130.81
C ALA A 348 1.61 7.75 131.30
N ASP A 349 1.90 7.46 132.56
CA ASP A 349 3.19 7.69 133.22
C ASP A 349 4.33 6.88 132.58
N PRO A 350 5.59 7.34 132.66
CA PRO A 350 6.71 6.68 132.02
C PRO A 350 7.00 5.32 132.67
N THR A 351 7.12 4.27 131.85
CA THR A 351 7.43 2.89 132.30
C THR A 351 8.82 2.41 131.86
N GLN A 352 9.52 3.19 131.04
CA GLN A 352 10.85 2.90 130.50
C GLN A 352 11.80 4.05 130.80
N ASP A 353 13.08 3.73 130.96
CA ASP A 353 14.14 4.74 131.05
C ASP A 353 14.13 5.63 129.80
N LEU A 354 14.25 6.94 130.00
CA LEU A 354 14.16 7.99 128.97
C LEU A 354 12.78 8.16 128.30
N GLY A 355 11.72 7.58 128.87
CA GLY A 355 10.34 7.90 128.49
C GLY A 355 9.97 9.35 128.83
N ALA A 356 9.13 9.98 127.99
CA ALA A 356 8.55 11.28 128.33
C ALA A 356 7.65 11.13 129.56
N ALA A 357 7.85 11.98 130.57
CA ALA A 357 7.08 11.94 131.81
C ALA A 357 5.83 12.84 131.74
N THR A 358 4.69 12.35 132.26
CA THR A 358 3.52 13.20 132.50
C THR A 358 3.83 14.22 133.59
N LYS A 359 3.17 15.39 133.60
CA LYS A 359 3.29 16.34 134.71
C LYS A 359 2.88 15.71 136.04
N GLN A 360 1.79 14.94 136.02
CA GLN A 360 1.28 14.23 137.20
C GLN A 360 2.32 13.27 137.80
N TYR A 361 3.02 12.50 136.98
CA TYR A 361 4.08 11.61 137.44
C TYR A 361 5.20 12.35 138.18
N VAL A 362 5.67 13.45 137.59
CA VAL A 362 6.74 14.27 138.18
C VAL A 362 6.26 14.96 139.47
N ASP A 363 5.07 15.54 139.45
CA ASP A 363 4.47 16.19 140.63
C ASP A 363 4.30 15.19 141.78
N ASN A 364 3.79 13.98 141.50
CA ASN A 364 3.62 12.92 142.50
C ASN A 364 4.98 12.48 143.07
N THR A 365 5.97 12.24 142.20
CA THR A 365 7.32 11.84 142.64
C THR A 365 7.95 12.90 143.55
N ILE A 366 7.80 14.19 143.21
CA ILE A 366 8.26 15.30 144.05
C ILE A 366 7.48 15.36 145.37
N GLY A 367 6.16 15.16 145.32
CA GLY A 367 5.31 15.09 146.50
C GLY A 367 5.76 14.00 147.47
N ASP A 368 5.98 12.79 146.97
CA ASP A 368 6.47 11.65 147.76
C ASP A 368 7.84 11.95 148.41
N ILE A 369 8.76 12.59 147.66
CA ILE A 369 10.06 13.03 148.20
C ILE A 369 9.88 14.05 149.32
N ASN A 370 9.00 15.04 149.16
CA ASN A 370 8.74 16.03 150.20
C ASN A 370 8.18 15.37 151.46
N THR A 371 7.23 14.44 151.33
CA THR A 371 6.68 13.68 152.47
C THR A 371 7.76 12.87 153.20
N ILE A 372 8.67 12.24 152.46
CA ILE A 372 9.81 11.53 153.07
C ILE A 372 10.75 12.50 153.80
N LEU A 373 11.02 13.66 153.20
CA LEU A 373 11.89 14.67 153.79
C LEU A 373 11.31 15.22 155.10
N ASP A 374 10.01 15.51 155.12
CA ASP A 374 9.28 15.94 156.32
C ASP A 374 9.34 14.86 157.42
N ALA A 375 9.16 13.58 157.04
CA ALA A 375 9.28 12.45 157.96
C ALA A 375 10.69 12.26 158.53
N ILE A 376 11.75 12.51 157.74
CA ILE A 376 13.15 12.47 158.20
C ILE A 376 13.44 13.64 159.15
N ASN A 377 12.91 14.83 158.84
CA ASN A 377 13.13 16.03 159.63
C ASN A 377 12.26 16.10 160.90
N GLY A 378 11.37 15.13 161.10
CA GLY A 378 10.57 14.99 162.32
C GLY A 378 9.42 15.98 162.45
N GLU A 379 9.04 16.67 161.37
CA GLU A 379 7.86 17.53 161.32
C GLU A 379 6.68 16.72 160.76
N VAL A 380 5.86 16.18 161.65
CA VAL A 380 4.49 15.78 161.29
C VAL A 380 3.64 17.05 161.31
N ILE A 381 3.22 17.52 160.13
CA ILE A 381 1.99 18.31 159.97
C ILE A 381 1.17 17.69 158.84
#